data_AF-A0AA39U0V3-F1
#
_entry.id   AF-A0AA39U0V3-F1
#
_cell.length_a   1.000
_cell.length_b   1.000
_cell.length_c   1.000
_cell.angle_alpha   90.00
_cell.angle_beta   90.00
_cell.angle_gamma   90.00
#
_symmetry.space_group_name_H-M   'P 1'
#
loop_
_entity.id
_entity.type
_entity.pdbx_description
1 polymer ?
#
loop_
_entity_poly.entity_id
_entity_poly.type
_entity_poly.pdbx_seq_one_letter_code
_entity_poly.pdbx_strand_id
1 'polypeptide(L)'
;KVKDIHRSSTFSWSPSSSPPLIATGTVASTLDEPFSSDSQLEIWVPYFLDENEFHLGIEGQSGPKGIVKDNARFSCLTWGYVDNSQPGGVIVTGMENGELELWDPVKILVG
;
A
#
# COMPACT_ATOMS: atom_id res chain seq x y z
N LYS A 1 -12.00 -16.70 6.00
CA LYS A 1 -11.18 -15.79 5.16
C LYS A 1 -12.06 -14.57 4.87
N VAL A 2 -11.59 -13.34 5.10
CA VAL A 2 -12.45 -12.14 5.04
C VAL A 2 -12.24 -11.36 3.74
N LYS A 3 -11.00 -11.02 3.39
CA LYS A 3 -10.62 -10.45 2.08
C LYS A 3 -9.18 -10.85 1.73
N ASP A 4 -8.86 -10.85 0.44
CA ASP A 4 -7.52 -11.11 -0.09
C ASP A 4 -7.09 -10.04 -1.09
N ILE A 5 -5.91 -9.46 -0.89
CA ILE A 5 -5.25 -8.60 -1.86
C ILE A 5 -4.22 -9.45 -2.62
N HIS A 6 -4.35 -9.56 -3.94
CA HIS A 6 -3.46 -10.35 -4.79
C HIS A 6 -2.22 -9.54 -5.16
N ARG A 7 -1.34 -9.40 -4.17
CA ARG A 7 -0.05 -8.70 -4.28
C ARG A 7 1.02 -9.44 -3.50
N SER A 8 2.18 -9.63 -4.12
CA SER A 8 3.39 -10.00 -3.39
C SER A 8 4.02 -8.74 -2.85
N SER A 9 3.59 -8.35 -1.66
CA SER A 9 3.94 -7.04 -1.09
C SER A 9 4.31 -7.08 0.38
N THR A 10 5.12 -6.10 0.78
CA THR A 10 5.21 -5.68 2.18
C THR A 10 4.05 -4.72 2.46
N PHE A 11 3.55 -4.69 3.69
CA PHE A 11 2.34 -3.93 4.00
C PHE A 11 2.39 -3.26 5.37
N SER A 12 1.55 -2.25 5.55
CA SER A 12 1.27 -1.65 6.85
C SER A 12 -0.15 -1.09 6.92
N TRP A 13 -0.68 -1.00 8.13
CA TRP A 13 -2.01 -0.47 8.42
C TRP A 13 -1.92 1.00 8.77
N SER A 14 -2.91 1.79 8.33
CA SER A 14 -3.03 3.17 8.81
C SER A 14 -3.19 3.22 10.32
N PRO A 15 -2.63 4.26 10.98
CA PRO A 15 -2.80 4.45 12.42
C PRO A 15 -4.25 4.77 12.82
N SER A 16 -5.07 5.28 11.89
CA SER A 16 -6.49 5.54 12.11
C SER A 16 -7.32 4.25 12.02
N SER A 17 -8.31 4.11 12.91
CA SER A 17 -9.14 2.91 13.03
C SER A 17 -10.43 2.92 12.20
N SER A 18 -10.78 4.01 11.50
CA SER A 18 -12.08 4.09 10.80
C SER A 18 -12.11 5.04 9.57
N PRO A 19 -12.24 4.51 8.34
CA PRO A 19 -11.94 3.12 7.95
C PRO A 19 -10.42 2.87 7.99
N PRO A 20 -9.96 1.66 8.39
CA PRO A 20 -8.54 1.36 8.34
C PRO A 20 -8.09 1.17 6.89
N LEU A 21 -7.02 1.86 6.53
CA LEU A 21 -6.38 1.77 5.22
C LEU A 21 -5.20 0.80 5.28
N ILE A 22 -4.85 0.24 4.13
CA ILE A 22 -3.66 -0.61 3.98
C ILE A 22 -2.75 0.03 2.94
N ALA A 23 -1.47 0.17 3.25
CA ALA A 23 -0.45 0.48 2.26
C ALA A 23 0.27 -0.81 1.87
N THR A 24 0.53 -1.03 0.58
CA THR A 24 1.33 -2.15 0.08
C THR A 24 2.45 -1.65 -0.85
N GLY A 25 3.65 -2.22 -0.72
CA GLY A 25 4.78 -1.94 -1.59
C GLY A 25 5.25 -3.18 -2.33
N THR A 26 5.57 -3.07 -3.63
CA THR A 26 6.19 -4.15 -4.43
C THR A 26 7.48 -4.65 -3.78
N VAL A 27 7.57 -5.95 -3.48
CA VAL A 27 8.73 -6.51 -2.76
C VAL A 27 9.95 -6.69 -3.67
N ALA A 28 11.14 -6.39 -3.13
CA ALA A 28 12.44 -6.53 -3.80
C ALA A 28 12.73 -7.93 -4.37
N SER A 29 12.18 -8.98 -3.75
CA SER A 29 12.57 -10.38 -4.01
C SER A 29 11.52 -11.23 -4.74
N THR A 30 10.46 -10.65 -5.32
CA THR A 30 9.39 -11.42 -5.95
C THR A 30 9.42 -11.28 -7.46
N LEU A 31 9.58 -12.44 -8.14
CA LEU A 31 9.30 -12.61 -9.57
C LEU A 31 7.79 -12.72 -9.71
N ASP A 32 7.10 -11.58 -9.72
CA ASP A 32 5.65 -11.57 -9.87
C ASP A 32 5.26 -11.85 -11.33
N GLU A 33 4.19 -12.62 -11.52
CA GLU A 33 3.59 -12.91 -12.82
C GLU A 33 2.37 -11.98 -12.99
N PRO A 34 2.32 -11.09 -14.00
CA PRO A 34 3.27 -10.86 -15.08
C PRO A 34 4.54 -10.15 -14.60
N PHE A 35 5.68 -10.45 -15.22
CA PHE A 35 7.02 -9.92 -14.94
C PHE A 35 7.09 -8.38 -15.02
N SER A 36 6.50 -7.71 -14.05
CA SER A 36 6.47 -6.27 -13.94
C SER A 36 7.68 -5.83 -13.13
N SER A 37 8.48 -4.96 -13.73
CA SER A 37 9.55 -4.25 -13.04
C SER A 37 9.05 -3.01 -12.30
N ASP A 38 7.75 -2.71 -12.36
CA ASP A 38 7.20 -1.51 -11.72
C ASP A 38 7.21 -1.67 -10.19
N SER A 39 8.04 -0.87 -9.52
CA SER A 39 7.93 -0.67 -8.08
C SER A 39 6.79 0.30 -7.80
N GLN A 40 5.81 -0.12 -7.01
CA GLN A 40 4.63 0.68 -6.70
C GLN A 40 4.34 0.66 -5.21
N LEU A 41 3.98 1.82 -4.69
CA LEU A 41 3.34 1.98 -3.39
C LEU A 41 1.85 2.27 -3.63
N GLU A 42 1.01 1.37 -3.13
CA GLU A 42 -0.44 1.39 -3.32
C GLU A 42 -1.14 1.63 -1.98
N ILE A 43 -2.25 2.39 -1.99
CA ILE A 43 -3.14 2.56 -0.84
C ILE A 43 -4.49 1.90 -1.13
N TRP A 44 -4.93 1.03 -0.23
CA TRP A 44 -6.15 0.25 -0.33
C TRP A 44 -7.19 0.70 0.70
N VAL A 45 -8.44 0.74 0.25
CA VAL A 45 -9.62 0.97 1.09
C VAL A 45 -10.51 -0.27 1.01
N PRO A 46 -10.21 -1.35 1.74
CA PRO A 46 -11.06 -2.54 1.75
C PRO A 46 -12.42 -2.24 2.41
N TYR A 47 -13.51 -2.51 1.72
CA TYR A 47 -14.86 -2.33 2.25
C TYR A 47 -15.27 -3.54 3.09
N PHE A 48 -14.85 -3.61 4.36
CA PHE A 48 -15.07 -4.79 5.22
C PHE A 48 -16.53 -5.25 5.38
N LEU A 49 -17.50 -4.38 5.08
CA LEU A 49 -18.94 -4.69 5.12
C LEU A 49 -19.50 -5.20 3.78
N ASP A 50 -18.74 -5.08 2.68
CA ASP A 50 -19.16 -5.59 1.38
C ASP A 50 -18.82 -7.08 1.28
N GLU A 51 -19.87 -7.90 1.31
CA GLU A 51 -19.81 -9.35 1.17
C GLU A 51 -19.53 -9.82 -0.26
N ASN A 52 -19.44 -8.92 -1.25
CA ASN A 52 -19.11 -9.28 -2.63
C ASN A 52 -17.66 -8.96 -2.99
N GLU A 53 -16.96 -8.18 -2.16
CA GLU A 53 -15.56 -7.78 -2.37
C GLU A 53 -14.61 -8.67 -1.55
N PHE A 54 -14.44 -9.92 -1.99
CA PHE A 54 -13.50 -10.87 -1.37
C PHE A 54 -12.08 -10.77 -1.94
N HIS A 55 -11.95 -10.32 -3.18
CA HIS A 55 -10.72 -10.31 -3.93
C HIS A 55 -10.41 -8.89 -4.41
N LEU A 56 -9.22 -8.43 -4.09
CA LEU A 56 -8.68 -7.11 -4.40
C LEU A 56 -7.42 -7.29 -5.24
N GLY A 57 -7.18 -6.33 -6.14
CA GLY A 57 -5.96 -6.29 -6.95
C GLY A 57 -5.92 -7.26 -8.14
N ILE A 58 -7.03 -7.96 -8.43
CA ILE A 58 -7.20 -8.71 -9.68
C ILE A 58 -7.69 -7.74 -10.76
N GLU A 59 -7.20 -7.90 -11.99
CA GLU A 59 -7.67 -7.11 -13.14
C GLU A 59 -9.19 -7.22 -13.30
N GLY A 60 -9.88 -6.08 -13.44
CA GLY A 60 -11.34 -6.02 -13.51
C GLY A 60 -12.08 -6.04 -12.17
N GLN A 61 -11.38 -6.09 -11.04
CA GLN A 61 -11.95 -5.99 -9.69
C GLN A 61 -11.53 -4.69 -8.98
N SER A 62 -11.91 -4.53 -7.70
CA SER A 62 -11.48 -3.41 -6.87
C SER A 62 -9.96 -3.30 -6.79
N GLY A 63 -9.43 -2.20 -7.34
CA GLY A 63 -8.02 -1.84 -7.27
C GLY A 63 -7.70 -0.89 -6.12
N PRO A 64 -6.41 -0.51 -5.99
CA PRO A 64 -5.99 0.50 -5.02
C PRO A 64 -6.63 1.87 -5.33
N LYS A 65 -6.76 2.71 -4.30
CA LYS A 65 -7.33 4.07 -4.41
C LYS A 65 -6.27 5.14 -4.69
N GLY A 66 -5.01 4.86 -4.36
CA GLY A 66 -3.87 5.70 -4.69
C GLY A 66 -2.69 4.83 -5.07
N ILE A 67 -1.90 5.29 -6.04
CA ILE A 67 -0.72 4.59 -6.54
C ILE A 67 0.37 5.62 -6.79
N VAL A 68 1.57 5.37 -6.30
CA VAL A 68 2.79 6.07 -6.71
C VAL A 68 3.81 5.05 -7.18
N LYS A 69 4.54 5.38 -8.25
CA LYS A 69 5.62 4.55 -8.78
C LYS A 69 6.96 5.01 -8.24
N ASP A 70 7.84 4.05 -7.99
CA ASP A 70 9.23 4.31 -7.65
C ASP A 70 10.19 3.48 -8.53
N ASN A 71 11.49 3.74 -8.44
CA ASN A 71 12.52 3.01 -9.17
C ASN A 71 13.14 1.88 -8.32
N ALA A 72 13.08 1.99 -7.00
CA ALA A 72 13.57 0.97 -6.07
C ALA A 72 12.40 0.20 -5.44
N ARG A 73 12.59 -1.10 -5.21
CA ARG A 73 11.58 -1.94 -4.56
C ARG A 73 11.59 -1.83 -3.03
N PHE A 74 10.48 -2.20 -2.42
CA PHE A 74 10.24 -2.06 -0.98
C PHE A 74 10.69 -3.31 -0.22
N SER A 75 11.52 -3.14 0.80
CA SER A 75 11.93 -4.20 1.73
C SER A 75 11.06 -4.24 2.99
N CYS A 76 10.68 -3.07 3.51
CA CYS A 76 9.82 -2.91 4.68
C CYS A 76 8.98 -1.64 4.55
N LEU A 77 7.83 -1.65 5.23
CA LEU A 77 6.87 -0.55 5.23
C LEU A 77 6.26 -0.42 6.63
N THR A 78 6.20 0.81 7.14
CA THR A 78 5.49 1.15 8.37
C THR A 78 4.64 2.40 8.16
N TRP A 79 3.49 2.49 8.83
CA TRP A 79 2.62 3.66 8.77
C TRP A 79 2.32 4.12 10.19
N GLY A 80 2.88 5.27 10.53
CA GLY A 80 2.82 5.84 11.87
C GLY A 80 1.97 7.11 11.92
N TYR A 81 1.34 7.33 13.07
CA TYR A 81 0.81 8.66 13.40
C TYR A 81 1.96 9.55 13.85
N VAL A 82 1.97 10.81 13.38
CA VAL A 82 2.99 11.79 13.75
C VAL A 82 2.43 12.77 14.78
N ASP A 83 1.44 13.58 14.38
CA ASP A 83 0.74 14.54 15.24
C ASP A 83 -0.59 14.99 14.60
N ASN A 84 -1.28 15.93 15.26
CA ASN A 84 -2.58 16.45 14.81
C ASN A 84 -2.51 17.25 13.49
N SER A 85 -1.34 17.71 13.06
CA SER A 85 -1.16 18.39 11.77
C SER A 85 -1.18 17.41 10.59
N GLN A 86 -0.91 16.13 10.84
CA GLN A 86 -0.92 15.06 9.84
C GLN A 86 -1.83 13.91 10.31
N PRO A 87 -3.16 14.11 10.28
CA PRO A 87 -4.11 13.10 10.77
C PRO A 87 -4.08 11.80 9.96
N GLY A 88 -3.64 11.86 8.69
CA GLY A 88 -3.40 10.67 7.86
C GLY A 88 -2.15 9.87 8.24
N GLY A 89 -1.30 10.39 9.12
CA GLY A 89 0.00 9.81 9.43
C GLY A 89 1.02 9.92 8.30
N VAL A 90 2.14 9.24 8.46
CA VAL A 90 3.24 9.16 7.49
C VAL A 90 3.59 7.69 7.26
N ILE A 91 3.80 7.34 6.00
CA ILE A 91 4.33 6.02 5.62
C ILE A 91 5.85 6.16 5.50
N VAL A 92 6.60 5.25 6.12
CA VAL A 92 8.05 5.15 5.98
C VAL A 92 8.38 3.82 5.34
N THR A 93 9.19 3.85 4.28
CA THR A 93 9.62 2.66 3.55
C THR A 93 11.13 2.50 3.61
N GLY A 94 11.57 1.25 3.76
CA GLY A 94 12.96 0.87 3.50
C GLY A 94 13.08 0.26 2.11
N MET A 95 13.96 0.80 1.30
CA MET A 95 14.09 0.47 -0.12
C MET A 95 15.28 -0.47 -0.36
N GLU A 96 15.26 -1.22 -1.46
CA GLU A 96 16.32 -2.19 -1.79
C GLU A 96 17.69 -1.56 -2.08
N ASN A 97 17.69 -0.29 -2.48
CA ASN A 97 18.88 0.52 -2.70
C ASN A 97 19.51 1.03 -1.38
N GLY A 98 18.90 0.72 -0.22
CA GLY A 98 19.37 1.12 1.11
C GLY A 98 18.83 2.47 1.59
N GLU A 99 17.95 3.12 0.82
CA GLU A 99 17.35 4.40 1.20
C GLU A 99 16.10 4.21 2.07
N LEU A 100 15.78 5.26 2.83
CA LEU A 100 14.53 5.40 3.56
C LEU A 100 13.74 6.55 2.94
N GLU A 101 12.48 6.30 2.62
CA GLU A 101 11.59 7.30 2.03
C GLU A 101 10.35 7.51 2.89
N LEU A 102 9.88 8.76 2.90
CA LEU A 102 8.70 9.19 3.65
C LEU A 102 7.62 9.61 2.67
N TRP A 103 6.42 9.06 2.88
CA TRP A 103 5.28 9.29 2.01
C TRP A 103 4.10 9.84 2.77
N ASP A 104 3.45 10.83 2.16
CA ASP A 104 2.19 11.38 2.63
C ASP A 104 1.04 10.60 1.99
N PRO A 105 0.29 9.79 2.77
CA PRO A 105 -0.77 8.96 2.23
C PRO A 105 -1.94 9.79 1.67
N VAL A 106 -2.16 11.00 2.19
CA VAL A 106 -3.21 11.89 1.69
C VAL A 106 -2.85 12.38 0.29
N LYS A 107 -1.58 12.71 0.05
CA LYS A 107 -1.11 13.08 -1.30
C LYS A 107 -1.23 11.93 -2.28
N ILE A 108 -0.85 10.71 -1.89
CA ILE A 108 -0.99 9.52 -2.74
C ILE A 108 -2.46 9.25 -3.12
N LEU A 109 -3.40 9.49 -2.20
CA LEU A 109 -4.84 9.33 -2.45
C LEU A 109 -5.43 10.41 -3.36
N VAL A 110 -4.85 11.61 -3.38
CA VAL A 110 -5.32 12.73 -4.21
C VAL A 110 -4.78 12.64 -5.64
N GLY A 111 -3.57 12.08 -5.82
CA GLY A 111 -2.86 11.97 -7.10
C GLY A 111 -1.92 13.14 -7.34
#